data_AF-A0A183CXJ6-F1
#
_entry.id   AF-A0A183CXJ6-F1
#
_cell.length_a   1.000
_cell.length_b   1.000
_cell.length_c   1.000
_cell.angle_alpha   90.00
_cell.angle_beta   90.00
_cell.angle_gamma   90.00
#
_symmetry.space_group_name_H-M   'P 1'
#
loop_
_entity.id
_entity.type
_entity.pdbx_description
1 polymer ?
#
loop_
_entity_poly.entity_id
_entity_poly.type
_entity_poly.pdbx_seq_one_letter_code
_entity_poly.pdbx_strand_id
1 'polypeptide(L)'
;MNYSFRFAGWSRKYIFSKETTPTSNEITLYVIMFEPFVSLSIRLYQSTNAADVQCSILDLLCVLIRGGINYSMLDPETRLLNFIIDQVNEIGTRNRTASDGVDRLICSIFDYFLVLSHTESRGQVIMELGKIYALVDYLIKACDNKPHLASVALNSLQLVTIDCVEVLGSFNGTLLKILQAVAYLAEFCPTKVIQLWAVAVLGSHIRGDAQRSSWSTKLFYSWTKVSLSLFDNFQQLSAENWDFNTAFSSTALLRLCCDSIFRPIDAFFNHLVAVLDDDLHCFSRLVAALPYLFIFLCVLKEGATFTRIEQICDNAVEKIGRALMALLSQCLIALRCWTSLSVTDEESCENLVIWYLLILSHAVRSGSMRCVTDTFRENFSTNSVDLHGLSLFYPRVYVQLLAFISVTGLHDQPLFYSYSSR
;
A
#
# COMPACT_ATOMS: atom_id res chain seq x y z
N MET A 1 6.51 6.35 4.32
CA MET A 1 7.24 6.00 3.08
C MET A 1 8.69 6.52 2.99
N ASN A 2 9.20 7.36 3.90
CA ASN A 2 10.51 8.05 3.71
C ASN A 2 11.77 7.43 4.33
N TYR A 3 11.72 6.22 4.94
CA TYR A 3 12.92 5.61 5.53
C TYR A 3 13.35 4.26 4.93
N SER A 4 12.53 3.62 4.08
CA SER A 4 12.85 2.28 3.53
C SER A 4 13.63 2.32 2.21
N PHE A 5 13.50 3.38 1.41
CA PHE A 5 14.12 3.47 0.09
C PHE A 5 15.65 3.71 0.09
N ARG A 6 16.28 3.94 1.25
CA ARG A 6 17.74 4.10 1.33
C ARG A 6 18.52 2.77 1.37
N PHE A 7 17.85 1.64 1.57
CA PHE A 7 18.52 0.34 1.78
C PHE A 7 18.60 -0.55 0.53
N ALA A 8 17.88 -0.22 -0.55
CA ALA A 8 18.07 -0.87 -1.85
C ALA A 8 19.35 -0.36 -2.54
N GLY A 9 20.51 -0.71 -1.97
CA GLY A 9 21.85 -0.45 -2.55
C GLY A 9 22.11 -1.17 -3.88
N TRP A 10 21.11 -1.87 -4.43
CA TRP A 10 21.18 -2.62 -5.68
C TRP A 10 21.31 -1.74 -6.92
N SER A 11 20.91 -0.46 -6.85
CA SER A 11 21.13 0.51 -7.93
C SER A 11 22.60 0.92 -8.10
N ARG A 12 23.51 0.51 -7.19
CA ARG A 12 24.96 0.76 -7.31
C ARG A 12 25.69 -0.15 -8.31
N LYS A 13 24.98 -1.00 -9.04
CA LYS A 13 25.56 -1.78 -10.16
C LYS A 13 26.19 -0.91 -11.29
N TYR A 14 26.10 0.42 -11.22
CA TYR A 14 26.64 1.33 -12.25
C TYR A 14 27.64 2.41 -11.79
N ILE A 15 28.11 2.46 -10.53
CA ILE A 15 29.01 3.56 -10.08
C ILE A 15 30.50 3.19 -10.01
N PHE A 16 30.87 1.91 -9.99
CA PHE A 16 32.28 1.53 -10.14
C PHE A 16 32.56 1.14 -11.59
N SER A 17 32.76 2.16 -12.44
CA SER A 17 33.56 1.99 -13.64
C SER A 17 34.91 1.41 -13.21
N LYS A 18 35.27 0.28 -13.81
CA LYS A 18 36.42 -0.55 -13.45
C LYS A 18 37.76 0.08 -13.87
N GLU A 19 37.83 1.41 -13.95
CA GLU A 19 38.90 2.11 -14.66
C GLU A 19 39.85 2.91 -13.75
N THR A 20 39.60 2.99 -12.44
CA THR A 20 40.54 3.64 -11.50
C THR A 20 40.62 2.96 -10.12
N THR A 21 40.80 1.64 -10.08
CA THR A 21 41.15 0.95 -8.80
C THR A 21 42.67 1.01 -8.58
N PRO A 22 43.16 1.57 -7.46
CA PRO A 22 44.57 1.51 -7.10
C PRO A 22 45.03 0.06 -6.86
N THR A 23 46.34 -0.17 -6.98
CA THR A 23 46.97 -1.50 -7.02
C THR A 23 46.57 -2.41 -5.84
N SER A 24 46.20 -3.63 -6.21
CA SER A 24 45.63 -4.72 -5.40
C SER A 24 46.25 -4.99 -4.02
N ASN A 25 47.54 -4.70 -3.77
CA ASN A 25 48.21 -5.16 -2.55
C ASN A 25 48.04 -4.24 -1.34
N GLU A 26 47.88 -2.93 -1.54
CA GLU A 26 47.72 -1.98 -0.43
C GLU A 26 46.32 -2.12 0.19
N ILE A 27 45.29 -2.28 -0.66
CA ILE A 27 43.90 -2.48 -0.23
C ILE A 27 43.75 -3.79 0.57
N THR A 28 44.43 -4.87 0.17
CA THR A 28 44.36 -6.16 0.89
C THR A 28 44.84 -6.05 2.33
N LEU A 29 45.92 -5.29 2.59
CA LEU A 29 46.41 -5.07 3.96
C LEU A 29 45.39 -4.29 4.80
N TYR A 30 44.73 -3.29 4.22
CA TYR A 30 43.67 -2.56 4.91
C TYR A 30 42.44 -3.44 5.19
N VAL A 31 42.06 -4.33 4.28
CA VAL A 31 40.93 -5.27 4.48
C VAL A 31 41.23 -6.25 5.61
N ILE A 32 42.45 -6.79 5.70
CA ILE A 32 42.85 -7.72 6.77
C ILE A 32 42.77 -7.05 8.15
N MET A 33 43.07 -5.75 8.26
CA MET A 33 42.95 -5.03 9.54
C MET A 33 41.51 -4.98 10.10
N PHE A 34 40.49 -5.20 9.27
CA PHE A 34 39.09 -5.25 9.73
C PHE A 34 38.68 -6.62 10.28
N GLU A 35 39.43 -7.69 10.02
CA GLU A 35 39.06 -9.06 10.42
C GLU A 35 38.81 -9.19 11.95
N PRO A 36 39.67 -8.67 12.85
CA PRO A 36 39.42 -8.75 14.29
C PRO A 36 38.16 -7.99 14.71
N PHE A 37 37.89 -6.85 14.09
CA PHE A 37 36.72 -6.02 14.36
C PHE A 37 35.43 -6.72 13.92
N VAL A 38 35.43 -7.32 12.73
CA VAL A 38 34.28 -8.07 12.21
C VAL A 38 34.01 -9.31 13.06
N SER A 39 35.05 -10.06 13.43
CA SER A 39 34.95 -11.21 14.34
C SER A 39 34.37 -10.82 15.70
N LEU A 40 34.80 -9.69 16.27
CA LEU A 40 34.26 -9.16 17.52
C LEU A 40 32.80 -8.72 17.37
N SER A 41 32.45 -8.10 16.25
CA SER A 41 31.09 -7.65 15.96
C SER A 41 30.12 -8.84 15.87
N ILE A 42 30.52 -9.92 15.20
CA ILE A 42 29.72 -11.16 15.13
C ILE A 42 29.48 -11.76 16.51
N ARG A 43 30.53 -11.82 17.36
CA ARG A 43 30.37 -12.28 18.75
C ARG A 43 29.43 -11.36 19.55
N LEU A 44 29.57 -10.04 19.38
CA LEU A 44 28.72 -9.05 20.04
C LEU A 44 27.25 -9.24 19.66
N TYR A 45 26.95 -9.51 18.38
CA TYR A 45 25.59 -9.80 17.90
C TYR A 45 24.93 -10.93 18.68
N GLN A 46 25.69 -12.01 18.93
CA GLN A 46 25.22 -13.20 19.62
C GLN A 46 25.07 -13.00 21.15
N SER A 47 25.85 -12.10 21.74
CA SER A 47 25.82 -11.85 23.19
C SER A 47 24.89 -10.71 23.63
N THR A 48 24.53 -9.79 22.72
CA THR A 48 23.72 -8.61 23.05
C THR A 48 22.23 -8.83 22.84
N ASN A 49 21.41 -8.14 23.62
CA ASN A 49 19.96 -8.05 23.43
C ASN A 49 19.52 -6.68 22.88
N ALA A 50 20.46 -5.76 22.65
CA ALA A 50 20.16 -4.42 22.15
C ALA A 50 19.90 -4.47 20.64
N ALA A 51 18.65 -4.20 20.24
CA ALA A 51 18.21 -4.25 18.84
C ALA A 51 19.03 -3.30 17.95
N ASP A 52 19.32 -2.07 18.40
CA ASP A 52 20.10 -1.11 17.61
C ASP A 52 21.52 -1.60 17.28
N VAL A 53 22.16 -2.28 18.23
CA VAL A 53 23.50 -2.86 18.04
C VAL A 53 23.41 -4.03 17.07
N GLN A 54 22.40 -4.89 17.22
CA GLN A 54 22.17 -6.01 16.31
C GLN A 54 21.89 -5.54 14.87
N CYS A 55 21.04 -4.52 14.69
CA CYS A 55 20.79 -3.89 13.39
C CYS A 55 22.09 -3.35 12.76
N SER A 56 22.88 -2.59 13.54
CA SER A 56 24.13 -2.01 13.04
C SER A 56 25.15 -3.07 12.59
N ILE A 57 25.19 -4.22 13.29
CA ILE A 57 26.05 -5.33 12.90
C ILE A 57 25.53 -6.02 11.64
N LEU A 58 24.20 -6.22 11.51
CA LEU A 58 23.62 -6.76 10.26
C LEU A 58 23.90 -5.83 9.08
N ASP A 59 23.75 -4.52 9.26
CA ASP A 59 24.08 -3.52 8.23
C ASP A 59 25.55 -3.60 7.81
N LEU A 60 26.47 -3.72 8.78
CA LEU A 60 27.89 -3.94 8.51
C LEU A 60 28.12 -5.20 7.67
N LEU A 61 27.50 -6.32 8.04
CA LEU A 61 27.62 -7.57 7.30
C LEU A 61 27.05 -7.45 5.87
N CYS A 62 25.89 -6.81 5.72
CA CYS A 62 25.32 -6.50 4.40
C CYS A 62 26.28 -5.68 3.54
N VAL A 63 26.94 -4.67 4.10
CA VAL A 63 27.93 -3.84 3.38
C VAL A 63 29.14 -4.67 2.96
N LEU A 64 29.68 -5.53 3.84
CA LEU A 64 30.82 -6.39 3.52
C LEU A 64 30.50 -7.38 2.41
N ILE A 65 29.34 -8.04 2.49
CA ILE A 65 28.88 -9.01 1.48
C ILE A 65 28.64 -8.32 0.13
N ARG A 66 27.93 -7.18 0.13
CA ARG A 66 27.72 -6.36 -1.09
C ARG A 66 29.06 -5.84 -1.65
N GLY A 67 30.07 -5.65 -0.79
CA GLY A 67 31.44 -5.28 -1.14
C GLY A 67 32.27 -6.42 -1.75
N GLY A 68 31.73 -7.63 -1.88
CA GLY A 68 32.40 -8.78 -2.49
C GLY A 68 33.22 -9.62 -1.52
N ILE A 69 33.12 -9.39 -0.21
CA ILE A 69 33.73 -10.29 0.79
C ILE A 69 33.01 -11.64 0.75
N ASN A 70 33.78 -12.72 0.59
CA ASN A 70 33.23 -14.05 0.54
C ASN A 70 32.60 -14.42 1.89
N TYR A 71 31.33 -14.83 1.88
CA TYR A 71 30.59 -15.20 3.08
C TYR A 71 31.27 -16.29 3.90
N SER A 72 31.98 -17.24 3.27
CA SER A 72 32.69 -18.29 4.00
C SER A 72 33.85 -17.77 4.85
N MET A 73 34.30 -16.53 4.64
CA MET A 73 35.29 -15.87 5.52
C MET A 73 34.62 -15.24 6.75
N LEU A 74 33.36 -14.83 6.63
CA LEU A 74 32.60 -14.22 7.72
C LEU A 74 32.01 -15.29 8.65
N ASP A 75 31.43 -16.33 8.07
CA ASP A 75 30.71 -17.39 8.80
C ASP A 75 30.97 -18.76 8.15
N PRO A 76 32.18 -19.33 8.34
CA PRO A 76 32.62 -20.57 7.66
C PRO A 76 31.74 -21.79 7.99
N GLU A 77 31.12 -21.81 9.17
CA GLU A 77 30.30 -22.92 9.67
C GLU A 77 28.80 -22.59 9.69
N THR A 78 28.38 -21.50 9.05
CA THR A 78 26.99 -21.01 9.03
C THR A 78 26.35 -20.85 10.41
N ARG A 79 27.15 -20.71 11.48
CA ARG A 79 26.67 -20.61 12.87
C ARG A 79 25.93 -19.30 13.10
N LEU A 80 26.42 -18.20 12.50
CA LEU A 80 25.74 -16.92 12.59
C LEU A 80 24.41 -16.95 11.82
N LEU A 81 24.40 -17.50 10.60
CA LEU A 81 23.17 -17.63 9.82
C LEU A 81 22.11 -18.44 10.57
N ASN A 82 22.48 -19.62 11.10
CA ASN A 82 21.56 -20.48 11.85
C ASN A 82 21.05 -19.76 13.11
N PHE A 83 21.93 -19.06 13.84
CA PHE A 83 21.53 -18.27 15.00
C PHE A 83 20.52 -17.16 14.66
N ILE A 84 20.70 -16.47 13.53
CA ILE A 84 19.76 -15.42 13.06
C ILE A 84 18.42 -16.03 12.64
N ILE A 85 18.42 -17.19 11.97
CA ILE A 85 17.20 -17.93 11.64
C ILE A 85 16.45 -18.33 12.92
N ASP A 86 17.17 -18.84 13.91
CA ASP A 86 16.60 -19.21 15.21
C ASP A 86 16.02 -18.01 15.94
N GLN A 87 16.64 -16.82 15.84
CA GLN A 87 16.07 -15.59 16.39
C GLN A 87 14.68 -15.25 15.80
N VAL A 88 14.46 -15.45 14.50
CA VAL A 88 13.14 -15.23 13.88
C VAL A 88 12.11 -16.21 14.47
N ASN A 89 12.48 -17.48 14.61
CA ASN A 89 11.64 -18.52 15.23
C ASN A 89 11.34 -18.21 16.71
N GLU A 90 12.33 -17.70 17.44
CA GLU A 90 12.16 -17.29 18.83
C GLU A 90 11.22 -16.09 18.97
N ILE A 91 11.26 -15.11 18.05
CA ILE A 91 10.33 -13.97 18.10
C ILE A 91 8.89 -14.44 17.83
N GLY A 92 8.71 -15.41 16.92
CA GLY A 92 7.42 -16.05 16.69
C GLY A 92 6.88 -16.79 17.93
N THR A 93 7.75 -17.41 18.74
CA THR A 93 7.34 -18.25 19.88
C THR A 93 7.33 -17.53 21.24
N ARG A 94 8.35 -16.76 21.59
CA ARG A 94 8.48 -16.09 22.89
C ARG A 94 7.61 -14.84 23.00
N ASN A 95 7.10 -14.57 24.20
CA ASN A 95 6.59 -13.26 24.59
C ASN A 95 7.77 -12.32 24.86
N ARG A 96 8.63 -12.09 23.86
CA ARG A 96 9.49 -10.91 23.92
C ARG A 96 8.50 -9.77 23.81
N THR A 97 8.13 -9.20 24.96
CA THR A 97 7.30 -8.00 25.02
C THR A 97 7.88 -7.02 24.02
N ALA A 98 7.02 -6.34 23.26
CA ALA A 98 7.38 -5.37 22.23
C ALA A 98 8.42 -4.39 22.77
N SER A 99 9.69 -4.81 22.73
CA SER A 99 10.81 -4.04 23.22
C SER A 99 11.15 -3.12 22.08
N ASP A 100 11.38 -1.86 22.41
CA ASP A 100 11.76 -0.84 21.46
C ASP A 100 12.84 -1.38 20.50
N GLY A 101 12.49 -1.50 19.21
CA GLY A 101 13.40 -1.97 18.16
C GLY A 101 13.25 -3.41 17.64
N VAL A 102 12.37 -4.29 18.15
CA VAL A 102 12.17 -5.65 17.57
C VAL A 102 11.73 -5.56 16.09
N ASP A 103 10.83 -4.64 15.77
CA ASP A 103 10.36 -4.38 14.41
C ASP A 103 11.52 -4.05 13.46
N ARG A 104 12.43 -3.18 13.93
CA ARG A 104 13.61 -2.76 13.16
C ARG A 104 14.60 -3.90 13.00
N LEU A 105 14.79 -4.71 14.04
CA LEU A 105 15.66 -5.88 14.00
C LEU A 105 15.16 -6.92 12.99
N ILE A 106 13.87 -7.26 13.01
CA ILE A 106 13.33 -8.21 12.04
C ILE A 106 13.50 -7.70 10.61
N CYS A 107 13.19 -6.41 10.35
CA CYS A 107 13.41 -5.83 9.02
C CYS A 107 14.88 -5.93 8.59
N SER A 108 15.82 -5.67 9.51
CA SER A 108 17.27 -5.78 9.24
C SER A 108 17.69 -7.23 8.98
N ILE A 109 17.10 -8.19 9.68
CA ILE A 109 17.32 -9.63 9.45
C ILE A 109 16.83 -10.02 8.05
N PHE A 110 15.67 -9.54 7.61
CA PHE A 110 15.18 -9.82 6.26
C PHE A 110 16.01 -9.13 5.17
N ASP A 111 16.51 -7.90 5.36
CA ASP A 111 17.48 -7.31 4.42
C ASP A 111 18.73 -8.17 4.32
N TYR A 112 19.26 -8.65 5.46
CA TYR A 112 20.40 -9.56 5.49
C TYR A 112 20.12 -10.87 4.73
N PHE A 113 18.98 -11.52 4.96
CA PHE A 113 18.61 -12.72 4.21
C PHE A 113 18.49 -12.47 2.70
N LEU A 114 17.91 -11.34 2.31
CA LEU A 114 17.80 -10.96 0.89
C LEU A 114 19.20 -10.78 0.29
N VAL A 115 20.13 -10.09 0.94
CA VAL A 115 21.53 -9.99 0.50
C VAL A 115 22.17 -11.35 0.30
N LEU A 116 21.97 -12.28 1.24
CA LEU A 116 22.48 -13.65 1.12
C LEU A 116 21.82 -14.44 -0.01
N SER A 117 20.57 -14.15 -0.36
CA SER A 117 19.87 -14.82 -1.47
C SER A 117 20.40 -14.48 -2.85
N HIS A 118 21.11 -13.36 -2.95
CA HIS A 118 21.78 -12.93 -4.17
C HIS A 118 23.27 -13.25 -4.19
N THR A 119 23.78 -13.84 -3.10
CA THR A 119 25.20 -14.11 -2.93
C THR A 119 25.46 -15.60 -3.02
N GLU A 120 26.42 -15.98 -3.88
CA GLU A 120 26.87 -17.35 -4.01
C GLU A 120 28.15 -17.57 -3.19
N SER A 121 28.21 -18.70 -2.50
CA SER A 121 29.41 -19.22 -1.87
C SER A 121 29.63 -20.64 -2.36
N ARG A 122 30.84 -20.92 -2.88
CA ARG A 122 31.22 -22.23 -3.44
C ARG A 122 30.23 -22.74 -4.51
N GLY A 123 29.67 -21.83 -5.31
CA GLY A 123 28.75 -22.16 -6.41
C GLY A 123 27.31 -22.49 -5.96
N GLN A 124 26.95 -22.21 -4.71
CA GLN A 124 25.58 -22.33 -4.20
C GLN A 124 25.13 -21.02 -3.57
N VAL A 125 23.85 -20.68 -3.76
CA VAL A 125 23.23 -19.55 -3.05
C VAL A 125 23.23 -19.83 -1.55
N ILE A 126 23.66 -18.85 -0.76
CA ILE A 126 23.82 -19.02 0.69
C ILE A 126 22.45 -19.17 1.38
N MET A 127 21.47 -18.35 0.99
CA MET A 127 20.11 -18.37 1.53
C MET A 127 19.09 -18.48 0.41
N GLU A 128 18.51 -19.67 0.22
CA GLU A 128 17.50 -19.86 -0.82
C GLU A 128 16.24 -19.01 -0.55
N LEU A 129 15.71 -18.38 -1.61
CA LEU A 129 14.49 -17.58 -1.53
C LEU A 129 13.29 -18.38 -1.00
N GLY A 130 13.24 -19.69 -1.26
CA GLY A 130 12.23 -20.59 -0.70
C GLY A 130 12.24 -20.63 0.84
N LYS A 131 13.42 -20.57 1.47
CA LYS A 131 13.56 -20.49 2.92
C LYS A 131 13.11 -19.13 3.45
N ILE A 132 13.40 -18.05 2.73
CA ILE A 132 12.94 -16.71 3.08
C ILE A 132 11.41 -16.64 3.06
N TYR A 133 10.77 -17.20 2.03
CA TYR A 133 9.31 -17.31 1.98
C TYR A 133 8.73 -18.09 3.15
N ALA A 134 9.35 -19.21 3.52
CA ALA A 134 8.91 -20.01 4.67
C ALA A 134 8.99 -19.22 5.99
N LEU A 135 10.03 -18.39 6.17
CA LEU A 135 10.19 -17.54 7.36
C LEU A 135 9.16 -16.40 7.40
N VAL A 136 8.86 -15.76 6.26
CA VAL A 136 7.79 -14.75 6.18
C VAL A 136 6.43 -15.40 6.48
N ASP A 137 6.13 -16.54 5.86
CA ASP A 137 4.88 -17.28 6.08
C ASP A 137 4.74 -17.72 7.55
N TYR A 138 5.83 -18.14 8.18
CA TYR A 138 5.87 -18.44 9.60
C TYR A 138 5.51 -17.21 10.47
N LEU A 139 6.08 -16.03 10.18
CA LEU A 139 5.76 -14.80 10.90
C LEU A 139 4.31 -14.36 10.70
N ILE A 140 3.76 -14.52 9.49
CA ILE A 140 2.35 -14.24 9.20
C ILE A 140 1.47 -15.16 10.06
N LYS A 141 1.70 -16.47 10.04
CA LYS A 141 0.95 -17.43 10.88
C LYS A 141 1.08 -17.17 12.38
N ALA A 142 2.22 -16.67 12.82
CA ALA A 142 2.40 -16.28 14.22
C ALA A 142 1.48 -15.12 14.63
N CYS A 143 1.03 -14.29 13.69
CA CYS A 143 0.12 -13.17 13.96
C CYS A 143 -1.26 -13.63 14.45
N ASP A 144 -1.69 -14.85 14.11
CA ASP A 144 -2.98 -15.41 14.56
C ASP A 144 -3.08 -15.43 16.09
N ASN A 145 -1.97 -15.68 16.77
CA ASN A 145 -1.89 -15.67 18.24
C ASN A 145 -1.31 -14.36 18.78
N LYS A 146 -0.70 -13.53 17.92
CA LYS A 146 0.08 -12.33 18.28
C LYS A 146 -0.15 -11.19 17.29
N PRO A 147 -1.31 -10.52 17.33
CA PRO A 147 -1.68 -9.50 16.33
C PRO A 147 -0.75 -8.27 16.31
N HIS A 148 -0.04 -7.99 17.41
CA HIS A 148 0.97 -6.93 17.46
C HIS A 148 2.14 -7.15 16.49
N LEU A 149 2.37 -8.39 16.02
CA LEU A 149 3.40 -8.70 15.02
C LEU A 149 2.96 -8.39 13.59
N ALA A 150 1.68 -8.08 13.34
CA ALA A 150 1.15 -7.87 11.99
C ALA A 150 1.94 -6.80 11.23
N SER A 151 2.22 -5.66 11.86
CA SER A 151 3.01 -4.58 11.29
C SER A 151 4.40 -5.04 10.83
N VAL A 152 5.03 -5.94 11.60
CA VAL A 152 6.39 -6.45 11.36
C VAL A 152 6.40 -7.51 10.28
N ALA A 153 5.45 -8.45 10.32
CA ALA A 153 5.28 -9.47 9.30
C ALA A 153 5.03 -8.82 7.92
N LEU A 154 4.16 -7.81 7.87
CA LEU A 154 3.85 -7.06 6.65
C LEU A 154 5.07 -6.27 6.13
N ASN A 155 5.85 -5.63 7.00
CA ASN A 155 7.09 -4.96 6.60
C ASN A 155 8.12 -5.96 6.02
N SER A 156 8.24 -7.14 6.63
CA SER A 156 9.14 -8.20 6.17
C SER A 156 8.72 -8.71 4.79
N LEU A 157 7.41 -8.96 4.60
CA LEU A 157 6.85 -9.30 3.30
C LEU A 157 7.04 -8.19 2.27
N GLN A 158 6.98 -6.92 2.68
CA GLN A 158 7.23 -5.78 1.79
C GLN A 158 8.66 -5.79 1.26
N LEU A 159 9.65 -6.00 2.13
CA LEU A 159 11.05 -6.10 1.72
C LEU A 159 11.25 -7.22 0.69
N VAL A 160 10.70 -8.40 0.98
CA VAL A 160 10.78 -9.55 0.05
C VAL A 160 10.07 -9.26 -1.27
N THR A 161 8.89 -8.62 -1.22
CA THR A 161 8.13 -8.28 -2.44
C THR A 161 8.88 -7.28 -3.30
N ILE A 162 9.43 -6.22 -2.69
CA ILE A 162 10.23 -5.21 -3.38
C ILE A 162 11.46 -5.86 -4.01
N ASP A 163 12.21 -6.68 -3.28
CA ASP A 163 13.41 -7.35 -3.82
C ASP A 163 13.07 -8.27 -5.00
N CYS A 164 12.00 -9.06 -4.87
CA CYS A 164 11.50 -9.91 -5.96
C CYS A 164 11.12 -9.10 -7.21
N VAL A 165 10.43 -7.97 -7.02
CA VAL A 165 9.95 -7.11 -8.12
C VAL A 165 11.08 -6.27 -8.73
N GLU A 166 11.89 -5.62 -7.91
CA GLU A 166 12.90 -4.65 -8.35
C GLU A 166 14.24 -5.30 -8.71
N VAL A 167 14.72 -6.23 -7.89
CA VAL A 167 16.07 -6.81 -8.03
C VAL A 167 16.05 -8.05 -8.90
N LEU A 168 15.25 -9.06 -8.52
CA LEU A 168 15.16 -10.32 -9.27
C LEU A 168 14.36 -10.16 -10.57
N GLY A 169 13.45 -9.20 -10.59
CA GLY A 169 12.48 -9.06 -11.66
C GLY A 169 11.61 -10.30 -11.85
N SER A 170 11.34 -11.01 -10.75
CA SER A 170 10.59 -12.27 -10.75
C SER A 170 9.47 -12.21 -9.72
N PHE A 171 8.24 -12.46 -10.15
CA PHE A 171 7.09 -12.57 -9.26
C PHE A 171 6.47 -13.95 -9.47
N ASN A 172 6.62 -14.80 -8.44
CA ASN A 172 6.25 -16.20 -8.51
C ASN A 172 4.91 -16.49 -7.80
N GLY A 173 4.42 -17.73 -7.98
CA GLY A 173 3.15 -18.15 -7.40
C GLY A 173 3.16 -18.30 -5.89
N THR A 174 4.33 -18.55 -5.29
CA THR A 174 4.49 -18.65 -3.84
C THR A 174 4.24 -17.30 -3.18
N LEU A 175 4.85 -16.23 -3.72
CA LEU A 175 4.65 -14.88 -3.23
C LEU A 175 3.20 -14.43 -3.40
N LEU A 176 2.55 -14.77 -4.53
CA LEU A 176 1.12 -14.51 -4.71
C LEU A 176 0.26 -15.21 -3.64
N LYS A 177 0.54 -16.47 -3.33
CA LYS A 177 -0.20 -17.21 -2.29
C LYS A 177 -0.02 -16.58 -0.90
N ILE A 178 1.20 -16.13 -0.58
CA ILE A 178 1.47 -15.43 0.67
C ILE A 178 0.70 -14.10 0.72
N LEU A 179 0.67 -13.34 -0.38
CA LEU A 179 -0.10 -12.09 -0.48
C LEU A 179 -1.62 -12.30 -0.33
N GLN A 180 -2.15 -13.41 -0.84
CA GLN A 180 -3.55 -13.80 -0.61
C GLN A 180 -3.78 -14.18 0.87
N ALA A 181 -2.83 -14.90 1.46
CA ALA A 181 -2.93 -15.33 2.85
C ALA A 181 -2.91 -14.15 3.84
N VAL A 182 -2.30 -13.00 3.53
CA VAL A 182 -2.25 -11.85 4.46
C VAL A 182 -3.53 -10.99 4.45
N ALA A 183 -4.57 -11.34 3.69
CA ALA A 183 -5.80 -10.55 3.61
C ALA A 183 -6.45 -10.30 4.99
N TYR A 184 -6.43 -11.29 5.89
CA TYR A 184 -6.98 -11.15 7.25
C TYR A 184 -6.22 -10.14 8.11
N LEU A 185 -4.93 -9.88 7.84
CA LEU A 185 -4.15 -8.86 8.55
C LEU A 185 -4.60 -7.43 8.22
N ALA A 186 -5.48 -7.26 7.22
CA ALA A 186 -6.11 -5.97 6.93
C ALA A 186 -7.00 -5.48 8.08
N GLU A 187 -7.47 -6.37 8.97
CA GLU A 187 -8.18 -5.97 10.19
C GLU A 187 -7.31 -5.06 11.08
N PHE A 188 -6.00 -5.33 11.14
CA PHE A 188 -5.06 -4.60 12.00
C PHE A 188 -4.27 -3.52 11.27
N CYS A 189 -3.93 -3.75 10.00
CA CYS A 189 -3.03 -2.90 9.22
C CYS A 189 -3.49 -2.78 7.75
N PRO A 190 -4.70 -2.24 7.47
CA PRO A 190 -5.30 -2.29 6.14
C PRO A 190 -4.46 -1.53 5.10
N THR A 191 -3.95 -0.35 5.45
CA THR A 191 -3.10 0.45 4.55
C THR A 191 -1.87 -0.32 4.07
N LYS A 192 -1.22 -1.11 4.95
CA LYS A 192 -0.02 -1.88 4.59
C LYS A 192 -0.36 -3.03 3.66
N VAL A 193 -1.46 -3.73 3.90
CA VAL A 193 -1.93 -4.81 3.01
C VAL A 193 -2.21 -4.28 1.61
N ILE A 194 -2.91 -3.14 1.51
CA ILE A 194 -3.20 -2.48 0.23
C ILE A 194 -1.90 -2.02 -0.47
N GLN A 195 -0.95 -1.43 0.26
CA GLN A 195 0.33 -1.02 -0.29
C GLN A 195 1.18 -2.20 -0.79
N LEU A 196 1.15 -3.35 -0.11
CA LEU A 196 1.79 -4.58 -0.57
C LEU A 196 1.23 -5.05 -1.91
N TRP A 197 -0.10 -5.08 -2.03
CA TRP A 197 -0.77 -5.38 -3.28
C TRP A 197 -0.41 -4.39 -4.39
N ALA A 198 -0.27 -3.10 -4.07
CA ALA A 198 0.16 -2.08 -5.03
C ALA A 198 1.55 -2.38 -5.60
N VAL A 199 2.52 -2.74 -4.76
CA VAL A 199 3.87 -3.13 -5.20
C VAL A 199 3.81 -4.37 -6.09
N ALA A 200 3.01 -5.39 -5.71
CA ALA A 200 2.86 -6.61 -6.50
C ALA A 200 2.25 -6.34 -7.88
N VAL A 201 1.19 -5.53 -7.96
CA VAL A 201 0.55 -5.16 -9.24
C VAL A 201 1.50 -4.33 -10.10
N LEU A 202 2.13 -3.29 -9.54
CA LEU A 202 3.11 -2.47 -10.27
C LEU A 202 4.25 -3.31 -10.82
N GLY A 203 4.79 -4.21 -10.01
CA GLY A 203 5.85 -5.12 -10.42
C GLY A 203 5.41 -6.02 -11.57
N SER A 204 4.19 -6.55 -11.49
CA SER A 204 3.62 -7.39 -12.54
C SER A 204 3.34 -6.62 -13.85
N HIS A 205 2.97 -5.34 -13.76
CA HIS A 205 2.70 -4.48 -14.91
C HIS A 205 4.00 -4.08 -15.63
N ILE A 206 4.98 -3.53 -14.91
CA ILE A 206 6.24 -3.03 -15.49
C ILE A 206 7.01 -4.16 -16.19
N ARG A 207 7.02 -5.37 -15.62
CA ARG A 207 7.83 -6.48 -16.13
C ARG A 207 7.03 -7.51 -16.93
N GLY A 208 5.71 -7.56 -16.78
CA GLY A 208 4.84 -8.43 -17.57
C GLY A 208 4.87 -8.12 -19.07
N ASP A 209 5.03 -6.83 -19.43
CA ASP A 209 5.10 -6.40 -20.83
C ASP A 209 6.50 -6.53 -21.46
N ALA A 210 7.56 -6.49 -20.65
CA ALA A 210 8.95 -6.59 -21.12
C ALA A 210 9.32 -8.00 -21.65
N GLN A 211 8.50 -9.01 -21.40
CA GLN A 211 8.85 -10.42 -21.57
C GLN A 211 8.14 -11.12 -22.74
N ARG A 212 7.40 -10.37 -23.58
CA ARG A 212 6.72 -10.88 -24.79
C ARG A 212 7.68 -11.33 -25.90
N SER A 213 8.99 -11.13 -25.75
CA SER A 213 10.01 -11.34 -26.80
C SER A 213 10.99 -12.49 -26.56
N SER A 214 10.94 -13.23 -25.44
CA SER A 214 11.85 -14.36 -25.20
C SER A 214 11.14 -15.61 -24.71
N TRP A 215 11.22 -16.69 -25.50
CA TRP A 215 10.55 -17.97 -25.28
C TRP A 215 11.07 -18.77 -24.07
N SER A 216 12.07 -18.28 -23.32
CA SER A 216 12.81 -19.07 -22.33
C SER A 216 12.54 -18.74 -20.85
N THR A 217 11.47 -18.03 -20.46
CA THR A 217 11.22 -17.77 -19.02
C THR A 217 9.75 -17.91 -18.63
N LYS A 218 9.36 -19.14 -18.31
CA LYS A 218 8.00 -19.64 -18.02
C LYS A 218 7.47 -19.28 -16.61
N LEU A 219 8.04 -18.27 -15.95
CA LEU A 219 7.99 -18.13 -14.47
C LEU A 219 7.45 -16.79 -13.95
N PHE A 220 6.82 -15.97 -14.80
CA PHE A 220 6.20 -14.71 -14.38
C PHE A 220 4.68 -14.80 -14.46
N TYR A 221 3.98 -14.39 -13.40
CA TYR A 221 2.51 -14.29 -13.42
C TYR A 221 2.09 -13.09 -14.26
N SER A 222 1.07 -13.27 -15.12
CA SER A 222 0.55 -12.16 -15.92
C SER A 222 -0.05 -11.08 -15.01
N TRP A 223 0.16 -9.81 -15.36
CA TRP A 223 -0.47 -8.65 -14.71
C TRP A 223 -1.97 -8.88 -14.50
N THR A 224 -2.66 -9.43 -15.51
CA THR A 224 -4.07 -9.81 -15.43
C THR A 224 -4.39 -10.75 -14.28
N LYS A 225 -3.58 -11.80 -14.07
CA LYS A 225 -3.82 -12.79 -13.02
C LYS A 225 -3.61 -12.18 -11.63
N VAL A 226 -2.57 -11.37 -11.46
CA VAL A 226 -2.29 -10.68 -10.20
C VAL A 226 -3.41 -9.69 -9.88
N SER A 227 -3.85 -8.88 -10.86
CA SER A 227 -4.95 -7.94 -10.68
C SER A 227 -6.28 -8.62 -10.36
N LEU A 228 -6.62 -9.74 -11.02
CA LEU A 228 -7.84 -10.51 -10.70
C LEU A 228 -7.79 -11.07 -9.28
N SER A 229 -6.67 -11.71 -8.90
CA SER A 229 -6.50 -12.26 -7.55
C SER A 229 -6.55 -11.18 -6.47
N LEU A 230 -5.99 -10.01 -6.73
CA LEU A 230 -6.13 -8.85 -5.87
C LEU A 230 -7.60 -8.48 -5.73
N PHE A 231 -8.31 -8.27 -6.85
CA PHE A 231 -9.68 -7.76 -6.83
C PHE A 231 -10.61 -8.69 -6.03
N ASP A 232 -10.47 -10.01 -6.19
CA ASP A 232 -11.19 -11.00 -5.40
C ASP A 232 -10.93 -10.85 -3.89
N ASN A 233 -9.68 -10.58 -3.48
CA ASN A 233 -9.33 -10.35 -2.08
C ASN A 233 -9.82 -8.97 -1.59
N PHE A 234 -9.73 -7.95 -2.42
CA PHE A 234 -10.12 -6.58 -2.09
C PHE A 234 -11.62 -6.47 -1.77
N GLN A 235 -12.46 -7.17 -2.52
CA GLN A 235 -13.90 -7.21 -2.27
C GLN A 235 -14.29 -7.88 -0.95
N GLN A 236 -13.39 -8.68 -0.37
CA GLN A 236 -13.60 -9.38 0.90
C GLN A 236 -13.07 -8.58 2.11
N LEU A 237 -12.35 -7.48 1.88
CA LEU A 237 -11.81 -6.67 2.98
C LEU A 237 -12.93 -5.89 3.67
N SER A 238 -13.00 -6.00 5.00
CA SER A 238 -13.86 -5.13 5.80
C SER A 238 -13.31 -3.70 5.80
N ALA A 239 -14.19 -2.73 5.58
CA ALA A 239 -13.86 -1.31 5.61
C ALA A 239 -13.97 -0.67 7.01
N GLU A 240 -14.29 -1.45 8.05
CA GLU A 240 -14.54 -0.95 9.41
C GLU A 240 -13.37 -0.14 10.00
N ASN A 241 -12.13 -0.59 9.75
CA ASN A 241 -10.91 0.02 10.31
C ASN A 241 -10.17 0.89 9.29
N TRP A 242 -10.81 1.30 8.20
CA TRP A 242 -10.16 2.09 7.17
C TRP A 242 -10.09 3.57 7.58
N ASP A 243 -8.94 4.18 7.31
CA ASP A 243 -8.73 5.62 7.38
C ASP A 243 -8.64 6.23 5.97
N PHE A 244 -8.47 7.56 5.91
CA PHE A 244 -8.25 8.26 4.64
C PHE A 244 -7.06 7.68 3.85
N ASN A 245 -5.95 7.34 4.51
CA ASN A 245 -4.76 6.81 3.82
C ASN A 245 -5.05 5.46 3.17
N THR A 246 -5.86 4.64 3.82
CA THR A 246 -6.31 3.35 3.32
C THR A 246 -7.19 3.54 2.09
N ALA A 247 -8.22 4.38 2.17
CA ALA A 247 -9.09 4.70 1.03
C ALA A 247 -8.31 5.30 -0.16
N PHE A 248 -7.38 6.21 0.11
CA PHE A 248 -6.52 6.79 -0.92
C PHE A 248 -5.59 5.75 -1.55
N SER A 249 -4.95 4.91 -0.73
CA SER A 249 -4.09 3.81 -1.23
C SER A 249 -4.90 2.81 -2.06
N SER A 250 -6.12 2.49 -1.65
CA SER A 250 -7.06 1.64 -2.38
C SER A 250 -7.45 2.23 -3.74
N THR A 251 -7.66 3.54 -3.79
CA THR A 251 -7.95 4.28 -5.03
C THR A 251 -6.79 4.16 -6.02
N ALA A 252 -5.56 4.40 -5.54
CA ALA A 252 -4.37 4.22 -6.34
C ALA A 252 -4.20 2.76 -6.80
N LEU A 253 -4.44 1.79 -5.90
CA LEU A 253 -4.34 0.37 -6.19
C LEU A 253 -5.29 -0.06 -7.33
N LEU A 254 -6.58 0.27 -7.22
CA LEU A 254 -7.56 -0.09 -8.24
C LEU A 254 -7.22 0.54 -9.60
N ARG A 255 -6.61 1.73 -9.61
CA ARG A 255 -6.18 2.38 -10.85
C ARG A 255 -5.00 1.68 -11.53
N LEU A 256 -4.17 0.98 -10.76
CA LEU A 256 -3.01 0.24 -11.26
C LEU A 256 -3.38 -1.15 -11.81
N CYS A 257 -4.57 -1.63 -11.49
CA CYS A 257 -5.07 -2.92 -11.97
C CYS A 257 -5.43 -2.88 -13.46
N CYS A 258 -5.42 -4.06 -14.09
CA CYS A 258 -5.88 -4.19 -15.47
C CYS A 258 -7.40 -4.02 -15.59
N ASP A 259 -7.88 -3.39 -16.66
CA ASP A 259 -9.32 -3.10 -16.86
C ASP A 259 -10.24 -4.33 -16.83
N SER A 260 -9.69 -5.55 -17.00
CA SER A 260 -10.45 -6.78 -16.93
C SER A 260 -10.99 -7.09 -15.53
N ILE A 261 -10.47 -6.48 -14.46
CA ILE A 261 -11.00 -6.69 -13.11
C ILE A 261 -12.45 -6.20 -12.96
N PHE A 262 -12.86 -5.24 -13.79
CA PHE A 262 -14.21 -4.67 -13.78
C PHE A 262 -15.17 -5.42 -14.72
N ARG A 263 -14.81 -6.62 -15.18
CA ARG A 263 -15.62 -7.42 -16.12
C ARG A 263 -15.88 -8.82 -15.53
N PRO A 264 -17.15 -9.21 -15.30
CA PRO A 264 -18.37 -8.41 -15.48
C PRO A 264 -18.48 -7.27 -14.45
N ILE A 265 -19.11 -6.15 -14.85
CA ILE A 265 -19.25 -4.96 -13.99
C ILE A 265 -20.22 -5.19 -12.82
N ASP A 266 -21.04 -6.23 -12.90
CA ASP A 266 -22.08 -6.60 -11.95
C ASP A 266 -21.57 -6.65 -10.50
N ALA A 267 -20.48 -7.38 -10.24
CA ALA A 267 -19.93 -7.53 -8.89
C ALA A 267 -19.39 -6.20 -8.33
N PHE A 268 -18.70 -5.42 -9.17
CA PHE A 268 -18.22 -4.09 -8.82
C PHE A 268 -19.40 -3.15 -8.49
N PHE A 269 -20.42 -3.15 -9.33
CA PHE A 269 -21.58 -2.27 -9.19
C PHE A 269 -22.42 -2.61 -7.97
N ASN A 270 -22.72 -3.90 -7.74
CA ASN A 270 -23.48 -4.34 -6.58
C ASN A 270 -22.78 -3.98 -5.26
N HIS A 271 -21.45 -4.09 -5.22
CA HIS A 271 -20.69 -3.68 -4.04
C HIS A 271 -20.70 -2.16 -3.85
N LEU A 272 -20.55 -1.37 -4.92
CA LEU A 272 -20.66 0.10 -4.84
C LEU A 272 -22.03 0.52 -4.29
N VAL A 273 -23.12 -0.05 -4.81
CA VAL A 273 -24.48 0.26 -4.33
C VAL A 273 -24.66 -0.17 -2.89
N ALA A 274 -24.19 -1.36 -2.51
CA ALA A 274 -24.27 -1.85 -1.13
C ALA A 274 -23.59 -0.90 -0.14
N VAL A 275 -22.41 -0.36 -0.49
CA VAL A 275 -21.69 0.60 0.37
C VAL A 275 -22.40 1.95 0.44
N LEU A 276 -23.00 2.42 -0.66
CA LEU A 276 -23.73 3.69 -0.70
C LEU A 276 -25.04 3.62 0.12
N ASP A 277 -25.76 2.51 0.01
CA ASP A 277 -27.05 2.27 0.68
C ASP A 277 -26.91 1.76 2.12
N ASP A 278 -25.68 1.56 2.62
CA ASP A 278 -25.43 1.10 3.99
C ASP A 278 -25.94 2.12 5.04
N ASP A 279 -26.33 1.62 6.22
CA ASP A 279 -26.78 2.41 7.37
C ASP A 279 -25.60 2.95 8.22
N LEU A 280 -24.36 2.66 7.82
CA LEU A 280 -23.15 3.15 8.47
C LEU A 280 -23.06 4.70 8.52
N HIS A 281 -22.27 5.20 9.47
CA HIS A 281 -21.95 6.63 9.56
C HIS A 281 -21.38 7.16 8.24
N CYS A 282 -21.73 8.40 7.87
CA CYS A 282 -21.44 8.95 6.55
C CYS A 282 -19.93 8.94 6.18
N PHE A 283 -19.02 9.22 7.12
CA PHE A 283 -17.58 9.15 6.85
C PHE A 283 -17.09 7.71 6.67
N SER A 284 -17.61 6.74 7.44
CA SER A 284 -17.27 5.33 7.29
C SER A 284 -17.70 4.81 5.91
N ARG A 285 -18.92 5.19 5.47
CA ARG A 285 -19.37 4.92 4.11
C ARG A 285 -18.50 5.59 3.07
N LEU A 286 -18.15 6.86 3.27
CA LEU A 286 -17.34 7.59 2.31
C LEU A 286 -15.94 6.98 2.16
N VAL A 287 -15.29 6.57 3.26
CA VAL A 287 -14.00 5.87 3.24
C VAL A 287 -14.08 4.58 2.41
N ALA A 288 -15.12 3.77 2.63
CA ALA A 288 -15.32 2.53 1.90
C ALA A 288 -15.68 2.77 0.42
N ALA A 289 -16.49 3.78 0.14
CA ALA A 289 -16.98 4.09 -1.20
C ALA A 289 -15.93 4.77 -2.08
N LEU A 290 -15.02 5.57 -1.50
CA LEU A 290 -14.10 6.45 -2.25
C LEU A 290 -13.35 5.75 -3.40
N PRO A 291 -12.75 4.54 -3.21
CA PRO A 291 -12.04 3.86 -4.29
C PRO A 291 -12.98 3.48 -5.44
N TYR A 292 -14.18 2.99 -5.12
CA TYR A 292 -15.18 2.61 -6.10
C TYR A 292 -15.73 3.83 -6.84
N LEU A 293 -15.99 4.93 -6.12
CA LEU A 293 -16.46 6.18 -6.69
C LEU A 293 -15.45 6.79 -7.66
N PHE A 294 -14.16 6.77 -7.32
CA PHE A 294 -13.12 7.23 -8.23
C PHE A 294 -13.10 6.41 -9.52
N ILE A 295 -13.10 5.07 -9.42
CA ILE A 295 -13.11 4.21 -10.60
C ILE A 295 -14.38 4.43 -11.43
N PHE A 296 -15.54 4.45 -10.78
CA PHE A 296 -16.83 4.60 -11.44
C PHE A 296 -16.96 5.93 -12.17
N LEU A 297 -16.65 7.04 -11.50
CA LEU A 297 -16.88 8.38 -12.05
C LEU A 297 -15.71 8.89 -12.91
N CYS A 298 -14.47 8.48 -12.65
CA CYS A 298 -13.29 9.06 -13.30
C CYS A 298 -12.54 8.12 -14.25
N VAL A 299 -12.81 6.81 -14.22
CA VAL A 299 -12.03 5.82 -15.00
C VAL A 299 -12.89 5.05 -16.00
N LEU A 300 -14.06 4.56 -15.59
CA LEU A 300 -14.92 3.75 -16.45
C LEU A 300 -15.56 4.57 -17.58
N LYS A 301 -15.81 3.91 -18.71
CA LYS A 301 -16.45 4.54 -19.88
C LYS A 301 -17.95 4.30 -19.85
N GLU A 302 -18.71 5.40 -19.82
CA GLU A 302 -20.17 5.42 -19.69
C GLU A 302 -20.90 4.42 -20.61
N GLY A 303 -20.69 4.45 -21.93
CA GLY A 303 -21.48 3.64 -22.87
C GLY A 303 -21.42 2.12 -22.63
N ALA A 304 -20.25 1.58 -22.28
CA ALA A 304 -20.12 0.14 -22.02
C ALA A 304 -20.59 -0.25 -20.60
N THR A 305 -20.47 0.68 -19.65
CA THR A 305 -20.82 0.47 -18.26
C THR A 305 -22.33 0.59 -18.03
N PHE A 306 -22.97 1.64 -18.55
CA PHE A 306 -24.39 1.93 -18.31
C PHE A 306 -25.34 0.97 -19.01
N THR A 307 -25.00 0.50 -20.21
CA THR A 307 -25.78 -0.52 -20.92
C THR A 307 -25.96 -1.81 -20.11
N ARG A 308 -24.96 -2.18 -19.29
CA ARG A 308 -25.05 -3.32 -18.38
C ARG A 308 -25.74 -2.95 -17.06
N ILE A 309 -25.50 -1.76 -16.51
CA ILE A 309 -26.13 -1.30 -15.26
C ILE A 309 -27.66 -1.19 -15.42
N GLU A 310 -28.15 -0.64 -16.53
CA GLU A 310 -29.58 -0.53 -16.81
C GLU A 310 -30.29 -1.89 -16.93
N GLN A 311 -29.56 -2.95 -17.27
CA GLN A 311 -30.09 -4.31 -17.27
C GLN A 311 -30.24 -4.91 -15.87
N ILE A 312 -29.47 -4.41 -14.89
CA ILE A 312 -29.38 -4.97 -13.54
C ILE A 312 -30.21 -4.16 -12.54
N CYS A 313 -30.32 -2.84 -12.74
CA CYS A 313 -30.95 -1.93 -11.80
C CYS A 313 -31.91 -0.96 -12.51
N ASP A 314 -33.19 -1.07 -12.19
CA ASP A 314 -34.20 -0.12 -12.66
C ASP A 314 -33.94 1.27 -12.07
N ASN A 315 -34.03 2.30 -12.92
CA ASN A 315 -33.76 3.70 -12.57
C ASN A 315 -32.38 3.92 -11.92
N ALA A 316 -31.36 3.17 -12.36
CA ALA A 316 -30.01 3.23 -11.80
C ALA A 316 -29.44 4.66 -11.76
N VAL A 317 -29.61 5.42 -12.84
CA VAL A 317 -29.11 6.79 -12.97
C VAL A 317 -29.58 7.67 -11.81
N GLU A 318 -30.88 7.69 -11.58
CA GLU A 318 -31.51 8.53 -10.57
C GLU A 318 -31.22 8.04 -9.13
N LYS A 319 -31.17 6.72 -8.93
CA LYS A 319 -30.79 6.14 -7.62
C LYS A 319 -29.36 6.51 -7.23
N ILE A 320 -28.41 6.34 -8.14
CA ILE A 320 -26.99 6.65 -7.90
C ILE A 320 -26.83 8.15 -7.69
N GLY A 321 -27.41 8.98 -8.56
CA GLY A 321 -27.38 10.44 -8.45
C GLY A 321 -27.84 10.93 -7.08
N ARG A 322 -28.98 10.42 -6.62
CA ARG A 322 -29.53 10.72 -5.29
C ARG A 322 -28.63 10.24 -4.16
N ALA A 323 -28.14 9.01 -4.22
CA ALA A 323 -27.27 8.45 -3.18
C ALA A 323 -25.98 9.26 -3.01
N LEU A 324 -25.35 9.67 -4.12
CA LEU A 324 -24.14 10.49 -4.11
C LEU A 324 -24.37 11.87 -3.47
N MET A 325 -25.44 12.56 -3.87
CA MET A 325 -25.75 13.89 -3.34
C MET A 325 -26.24 13.83 -1.88
N ALA A 326 -26.95 12.77 -1.50
CA ALA A 326 -27.35 12.51 -0.11
C ALA A 326 -26.13 12.28 0.78
N LEU A 327 -25.18 11.44 0.35
CA LEU A 327 -23.93 11.20 1.07
C LEU A 327 -23.12 12.50 1.23
N LEU A 328 -23.00 13.31 0.17
CA LEU A 328 -22.34 14.61 0.25
C LEU A 328 -23.00 15.51 1.30
N SER A 329 -24.32 15.61 1.26
CA SER A 329 -25.09 16.44 2.20
C SER A 329 -24.90 15.97 3.65
N GLN A 330 -24.94 14.65 3.88
CA GLN A 330 -24.71 14.06 5.20
C GLN A 330 -23.30 14.34 5.72
N CYS A 331 -22.27 14.21 4.89
CA CYS A 331 -20.89 14.54 5.27
C CYS A 331 -20.72 16.03 5.63
N LEU A 332 -21.33 16.94 4.85
CA LEU A 332 -21.26 18.38 5.16
C LEU A 332 -21.97 18.73 6.47
N ILE A 333 -23.12 18.10 6.75
CA ILE A 333 -23.84 18.24 8.02
C ILE A 333 -23.02 17.65 9.18
N ALA A 334 -22.39 16.49 8.99
CA ALA A 334 -21.59 15.85 10.01
C ALA A 334 -20.33 16.66 10.36
N LEU A 335 -19.64 17.25 9.38
CA LEU A 335 -18.53 18.18 9.63
C LEU A 335 -18.99 19.37 10.48
N ARG A 336 -20.18 19.92 10.22
CA ARG A 336 -20.73 21.02 11.02
C ARG A 336 -20.97 20.64 12.49
N CYS A 337 -21.50 19.44 12.71
CA CYS A 337 -21.86 18.97 14.05
C CYS A 337 -20.66 18.41 14.84
N TRP A 338 -19.45 18.46 14.27
CA TRP A 338 -18.26 17.87 14.88
C TRP A 338 -17.84 18.64 16.15
N THR A 339 -17.99 18.01 17.31
CA THR A 339 -17.63 18.58 18.62
C THR A 339 -16.29 18.02 19.11
N SER A 340 -15.20 18.64 18.65
CA SER A 340 -13.84 18.77 19.22
C SER A 340 -13.15 17.69 20.09
N LEU A 341 -13.55 16.42 20.11
CA LEU A 341 -12.97 15.42 21.05
C LEU A 341 -11.88 14.49 20.47
N SER A 342 -11.60 14.50 19.16
CA SER A 342 -10.39 13.86 18.59
C SER A 342 -9.91 14.60 17.31
N VAL A 343 -8.82 15.37 17.43
CA VAL A 343 -8.24 16.15 16.31
C VAL A 343 -7.75 15.26 15.16
N THR A 344 -7.34 14.02 15.45
CA THR A 344 -6.79 13.07 14.46
C THR A 344 -7.82 12.55 13.47
N ASP A 345 -9.08 12.44 13.87
CA ASP A 345 -10.15 11.97 12.98
C ASP A 345 -10.72 13.11 12.13
N GLU A 346 -10.65 14.33 12.64
CA GLU A 346 -11.21 15.52 11.99
C GLU A 346 -10.47 15.88 10.69
N GLU A 347 -9.12 15.90 10.71
CA GLU A 347 -8.33 16.16 9.49
C GLU A 347 -8.53 15.06 8.43
N SER A 348 -8.67 13.80 8.87
CA SER A 348 -8.98 12.68 7.99
C SER A 348 -10.36 12.85 7.33
N CYS A 349 -11.37 13.25 8.10
CA CYS A 349 -12.72 13.54 7.60
C CYS A 349 -12.75 14.74 6.64
N GLU A 350 -12.03 15.81 6.96
CA GLU A 350 -11.88 16.97 6.06
C GLU A 350 -11.28 16.54 4.71
N ASN A 351 -10.18 15.79 4.74
CA ASN A 351 -9.50 15.30 3.55
C ASN A 351 -10.40 14.36 2.72
N LEU A 352 -11.22 13.51 3.37
CA LEU A 352 -12.20 12.66 2.69
C LEU A 352 -13.24 13.48 1.91
N VAL A 353 -13.82 14.51 2.52
CA VAL A 353 -14.82 15.37 1.87
C VAL A 353 -14.20 16.16 0.72
N ILE A 354 -12.98 16.69 0.91
CA ILE A 354 -12.22 17.36 -0.15
C ILE A 354 -12.03 16.41 -1.33
N TRP A 355 -11.56 15.19 -1.09
CA TRP A 355 -11.35 14.20 -2.15
C TRP A 355 -12.64 13.82 -2.86
N TYR A 356 -13.73 13.67 -2.11
CA TYR A 356 -15.02 13.38 -2.70
C TYR A 356 -15.51 14.50 -3.63
N LEU A 357 -15.43 15.75 -3.17
CA LEU A 357 -15.77 16.93 -3.98
C LEU A 357 -14.89 17.05 -5.24
N LEU A 358 -13.61 16.70 -5.15
CA LEU A 358 -12.72 16.67 -6.31
C LEU A 358 -13.13 15.59 -7.32
N ILE A 359 -13.50 14.40 -6.88
CA ILE A 359 -14.01 13.32 -7.74
C ILE A 359 -15.29 13.77 -8.45
N LEU A 360 -16.26 14.30 -7.70
CA LEU A 360 -17.53 14.77 -8.27
C LEU A 360 -17.30 15.92 -9.26
N SER A 361 -16.49 16.90 -8.90
CA SER A 361 -16.17 18.04 -9.77
C SER A 361 -15.44 17.60 -11.05
N HIS A 362 -14.51 16.66 -10.94
CA HIS A 362 -13.81 16.10 -12.09
C HIS A 362 -14.77 15.36 -13.02
N ALA A 363 -15.69 14.54 -12.49
CA ALA A 363 -16.67 13.82 -13.27
C ALA A 363 -17.52 14.76 -14.12
N VAL A 364 -18.05 15.84 -13.52
CA VAL A 364 -18.86 16.84 -14.23
C VAL A 364 -18.01 17.58 -15.28
N ARG A 365 -16.79 18.03 -14.94
CA ARG A 365 -15.91 18.76 -15.88
C ARG A 365 -15.46 17.92 -17.07
N SER A 366 -15.10 16.66 -16.82
CA SER A 366 -14.67 15.72 -17.87
C SER A 366 -15.84 15.22 -18.71
N GLY A 367 -17.07 15.42 -18.23
CA GLY A 367 -18.27 14.86 -18.85
C GLY A 367 -18.26 13.33 -18.81
N SER A 368 -17.72 12.76 -17.73
CA SER A 368 -17.72 11.33 -17.46
C SER A 368 -18.97 10.95 -16.68
N MET A 369 -19.62 9.84 -17.06
CA MET A 369 -20.89 9.39 -16.48
C MET A 369 -21.97 10.48 -16.52
N ARG A 370 -22.16 11.10 -17.69
CA ARG A 370 -23.05 12.27 -17.87
C ARG A 370 -24.45 12.00 -17.39
N CYS A 371 -24.99 10.82 -17.72
CA CYS A 371 -26.31 10.41 -17.28
C CYS A 371 -26.50 10.61 -15.76
N VAL A 372 -25.52 10.26 -14.94
CA VAL A 372 -25.55 10.44 -13.48
C VAL A 372 -25.27 11.88 -13.09
N THR A 373 -24.23 12.51 -13.65
CA THR A 373 -23.82 13.86 -13.23
C THR A 373 -24.89 14.91 -13.52
N ASP A 374 -25.71 14.71 -14.55
CA ASP A 374 -26.81 15.62 -14.90
C ASP A 374 -27.90 15.65 -13.81
N THR A 375 -28.07 14.55 -13.06
CA THR A 375 -29.03 14.46 -11.94
C THR A 375 -28.56 15.17 -10.66
N PHE A 376 -27.28 15.56 -10.57
CA PHE A 376 -26.73 16.14 -9.34
C PHE A 376 -27.41 17.45 -8.96
N ARG A 377 -27.78 18.26 -9.97
CA ARG A 377 -28.46 19.54 -9.74
C ARG A 377 -29.82 19.34 -9.06
N GLU A 378 -30.57 18.34 -9.49
CA GLU A 378 -31.92 18.06 -9.00
C GLU A 378 -31.89 17.41 -7.61
N ASN A 379 -30.84 16.62 -7.34
CA ASN A 379 -30.71 15.86 -6.11
C ASN A 379 -29.92 16.57 -4.99
N PHE A 380 -29.19 17.65 -5.29
CA PHE A 380 -28.41 18.40 -4.28
C PHE A 380 -29.16 19.61 -3.76
N SER A 381 -29.42 19.64 -2.45
CA SER A 381 -30.04 20.79 -1.78
C SER A 381 -29.05 21.45 -0.82
N THR A 382 -28.67 22.71 -1.07
CA THR A 382 -27.76 23.46 -0.19
C THR A 382 -28.47 24.12 0.97
N ASN A 383 -29.81 24.14 0.99
CA ASN A 383 -30.59 24.85 2.00
C ASN A 383 -30.35 24.32 3.43
N SER A 384 -29.78 23.12 3.56
CA SER A 384 -29.39 22.49 4.83
C SER A 384 -27.94 22.78 5.26
N VAL A 385 -27.11 23.36 4.38
CA VAL A 385 -25.67 23.54 4.60
C VAL A 385 -25.38 24.95 5.08
N ASP A 386 -24.90 25.07 6.32
CA ASP A 386 -24.41 26.34 6.89
C ASP A 386 -23.05 26.70 6.27
N LEU A 387 -23.11 27.36 5.11
CA LEU A 387 -21.91 27.79 4.38
C LEU A 387 -21.00 28.71 5.20
N HIS A 388 -21.57 29.51 6.10
CA HIS A 388 -20.79 30.42 6.93
C HIS A 388 -19.94 29.63 7.94
N GLY A 389 -20.53 28.65 8.61
CA GLY A 389 -19.81 27.73 9.49
C GLY A 389 -18.69 26.98 8.77
N LEU A 390 -18.96 26.45 7.58
CA LEU A 390 -17.94 25.78 6.76
C LEU A 390 -16.81 26.73 6.35
N SER A 391 -17.12 27.98 6.00
CA SER A 391 -16.09 28.96 5.60
C SER A 391 -15.12 29.31 6.72
N LEU A 392 -15.60 29.31 7.98
CA LEU A 392 -14.80 29.65 9.15
C LEU A 392 -13.97 28.47 9.66
N PHE A 393 -14.58 27.28 9.76
CA PHE A 393 -13.94 26.12 10.39
C PHE A 393 -13.26 25.19 9.39
N TYR A 394 -13.78 25.07 8.16
CA TYR A 394 -13.26 24.18 7.12
C TYR A 394 -13.09 24.90 5.77
N PRO A 395 -12.21 25.91 5.70
CA PRO A 395 -12.06 26.75 4.51
C PRO A 395 -11.67 25.96 3.26
N ARG A 396 -10.92 24.85 3.40
CA ARG A 396 -10.53 23.99 2.27
C ARG A 396 -11.74 23.27 1.68
N VAL A 397 -12.60 22.71 2.54
CA VAL A 397 -13.86 22.08 2.12
C VAL A 397 -14.77 23.11 1.46
N TYR A 398 -14.90 24.30 2.06
CA TYR A 398 -15.72 25.38 1.53
C TYR A 398 -15.30 25.79 0.10
N VAL A 399 -14.00 25.97 -0.13
CA VAL A 399 -13.47 26.32 -1.47
C VAL A 399 -13.78 25.23 -2.49
N GLN A 400 -13.61 23.95 -2.13
CA GLN A 400 -13.93 22.84 -3.03
C GLN A 400 -15.42 22.69 -3.28
N LEU A 401 -16.26 22.99 -2.29
CA LEU A 401 -17.71 22.99 -2.44
C LEU A 401 -18.17 24.08 -3.41
N LEU A 402 -17.61 25.29 -3.30
CA LEU A 402 -17.88 26.36 -4.27
C LEU A 402 -17.43 25.97 -5.68
N ALA A 403 -16.26 25.33 -5.81
CA ALA A 403 -15.80 24.83 -7.10
C ALA A 403 -16.77 23.80 -7.68
N PHE A 404 -17.30 22.87 -6.87
CA PHE A 404 -18.31 21.91 -7.30
C PHE A 404 -19.63 22.59 -7.74
N ILE A 405 -20.17 23.51 -6.91
CA ILE A 405 -21.40 24.27 -7.19
C ILE A 405 -21.28 25.07 -8.50
N SER A 406 -20.12 25.68 -8.74
CA SER A 406 -19.87 26.45 -9.96
C SER A 406 -19.90 25.58 -11.22
N VAL A 407 -19.45 24.33 -11.11
CA VAL A 407 -19.35 23.40 -12.24
C VAL A 407 -20.69 22.74 -12.53
N THR A 408 -21.48 22.44 -11.50
CA THR A 408 -22.83 21.87 -11.66
C THR A 408 -23.87 22.93 -12.07
N GLY A 409 -23.50 24.22 -12.09
CA GLY A 409 -24.37 25.32 -12.49
C GLY A 409 -25.47 25.62 -11.48
N LEU A 410 -25.23 25.36 -10.18
CA LEU A 410 -26.15 25.61 -9.07
C LEU A 410 -26.21 27.09 -8.64
N HIS A 411 -25.99 28.02 -9.57
CA HIS A 411 -25.84 29.46 -9.30
C HIS A 411 -27.10 30.14 -8.72
N ASP A 412 -28.27 29.52 -8.83
CA ASP A 412 -29.57 30.10 -8.46
C ASP A 412 -29.92 29.96 -6.97
N GLN A 413 -29.06 29.36 -6.15
CA GLN A 413 -29.28 29.29 -4.70
C GLN A 413 -28.76 30.58 -4.02
N PRO A 414 -29.39 31.06 -2.92
CA PRO A 414 -29.09 32.35 -2.26
C PRO A 414 -27.69 32.46 -1.62
N LEU A 415 -26.76 31.59 -2.00
CA LEU A 415 -25.41 31.40 -1.48
C LEU A 415 -24.46 32.55 -1.82
N PHE A 416 -24.71 33.28 -2.93
CA PHE A 416 -23.85 34.38 -3.39
C PHE A 416 -24.37 35.78 -3.01
N TYR A 417 -25.60 35.90 -2.48
CA TYR A 417 -26.26 37.19 -2.27
C TYR A 417 -26.50 37.56 -0.80
N SER A 418 -26.07 36.75 0.18
CA SER A 418 -26.34 37.00 1.60
C SER A 418 -25.40 37.99 2.30
N TYR A 419 -24.60 38.77 1.57
CA TYR A 419 -23.68 39.78 2.13
C TYR A 419 -23.94 41.23 1.68
N SER A 420 -25.21 41.60 1.47
CA SER A 420 -25.57 43.01 1.27
C SER A 420 -26.79 43.45 2.09
N SER A 421 -26.87 43.06 3.36
CA SER A 421 -27.60 43.83 4.38
C SER A 421 -27.39 43.27 5.79
N ARG A 422 -26.41 43.83 6.50
CA ARG A 422 -26.57 44.32 7.88
C ARG A 422 -25.31 45.04 8.35
#